data_AF-A0A099ZTV6-F1
#
_entry.id   AF-A0A099ZTV6-F1
#
_cell.length_a   1.000
_cell.length_b   1.000
_cell.length_c   1.000
_cell.angle_alpha   90.00
_cell.angle_beta   90.00
_cell.angle_gamma   90.00
#
_symmetry.space_group_name_H-M   'P 1'
#
loop_
_entity.id
_entity.type
_entity.pdbx_description
1 polymer ?
#
loop_
_entity_poly.entity_id
_entity_poly.type
_entity_poly.pdbx_seq_one_letter_code
_entity_poly.pdbx_strand_id
1 'polypeptide(L)'
;GEAIVPVANCDVKEYNSNPKEQIPFKEYMNYWNEYIRNDYRSSRGCLYLKDWHLSRAFPEEDVYTTPVYFTSDWLNEYWDAIGVDDYRFVYMGPKG
;
A
#
# COMPACT_ATOMS: atom_id res chain seq x y z
N GLY A 1 -2.02 -5.32 -13.32
CA GLY A 1 -2.24 -4.25 -12.31
C GLY A 1 -3.69 -3.83 -12.20
N GLU A 2 -4.64 -4.77 -12.25
CA GLU A 2 -6.07 -4.48 -12.05
C GLU A 2 -6.47 -4.48 -10.57
N ALA A 3 -5.57 -4.92 -9.68
CA ALA A 3 -5.79 -4.93 -8.24
C ALA A 3 -6.21 -3.53 -7.76
N ILE A 4 -7.25 -3.46 -6.93
CA ILE A 4 -7.67 -2.22 -6.29
C ILE A 4 -6.79 -1.98 -5.07
N VAL A 5 -6.16 -0.80 -5.02
CA VAL A 5 -5.18 -0.46 -3.99
C VAL A 5 -5.60 0.80 -3.21
N PRO A 6 -5.31 0.84 -1.89
CA PRO A 6 -5.51 2.01 -1.06
C PRO A 6 -4.45 3.08 -1.32
N VAL A 7 -4.89 4.29 -1.68
CA VAL A 7 -4.01 5.42 -1.99
C VAL A 7 -4.43 6.65 -1.19
N ALA A 8 -3.51 7.17 -0.38
CA ALA A 8 -3.70 8.35 0.46
C ALA A 8 -3.20 9.63 -0.22
N ASN A 9 -4.00 10.70 -0.22
CA ASN A 9 -3.54 12.03 -0.62
C ASN A 9 -2.84 12.74 0.54
N CYS A 10 -1.51 12.78 0.49
CA CYS A 10 -0.65 13.29 1.56
C CYS A 10 -0.66 14.82 1.69
N ASP A 11 -1.12 15.54 0.67
CA ASP A 11 -1.22 17.01 0.70
C ASP A 11 -2.49 17.51 1.43
N VAL A 12 -3.48 16.64 1.57
CA VAL A 12 -4.76 16.95 2.22
C VAL A 12 -4.77 16.34 3.61
N LYS A 13 -5.06 17.16 4.62
CA LYS A 13 -5.31 16.70 5.99
C LYS A 13 -6.80 16.78 6.29
N GLU A 14 -7.37 15.64 6.64
CA GLU A 14 -8.76 15.52 7.08
C GLU A 14 -8.77 14.75 8.41
N TYR A 15 -9.20 15.41 9.49
CA TYR A 15 -9.29 14.84 10.85
C TYR A 15 -8.06 13.98 11.25
N ASN A 16 -6.87 14.59 11.28
CA ASN A 16 -5.58 13.95 11.59
C ASN A 16 -5.14 12.81 10.65
N SER A 17 -5.81 12.64 9.51
CA SER A 17 -5.49 11.62 8.53
C SER A 17 -5.40 12.20 7.12
N ASN A 18 -4.96 11.38 6.18
CA ASN A 18 -5.01 11.69 4.76
C ASN A 18 -6.21 10.95 4.14
N PRO A 19 -7.04 11.61 3.31
CA PRO A 19 -8.14 10.93 2.64
C PRO A 19 -7.58 9.82 1.75
N LYS A 20 -8.25 8.66 1.78
CA LYS A 20 -7.85 7.46 1.04
C LYS A 20 -8.88 7.16 -0.05
N GLU A 21 -8.37 6.82 -1.22
CA GLU A 21 -9.15 6.36 -2.37
C GLU A 21 -8.76 4.93 -2.73
N GLN A 22 -9.73 4.16 -3.22
CA GLN A 22 -9.52 2.82 -3.75
C GLN A 22 -9.45 2.93 -5.27
N ILE A 23 -8.26 2.79 -5.85
CA ILE A 23 -8.04 2.92 -7.30
C ILE A 23 -7.33 1.69 -7.88
N PRO A 24 -7.47 1.39 -9.18
CA PRO A 24 -6.69 0.34 -9.82
C PRO A 24 -5.18 0.61 -9.72
N PHE A 25 -4.37 -0.40 -9.41
CA PHE A 25 -2.92 -0.28 -9.28
C PHE A 25 -2.26 0.28 -10.54
N LYS A 26 -2.77 -0.09 -11.73
CA LYS A 26 -2.32 0.47 -13.01
C LYS A 26 -2.50 1.99 -13.08
N GLU A 27 -3.59 2.52 -12.52
CA GLU A 27 -3.84 3.96 -12.49
C GLU A 27 -2.86 4.65 -11.55
N TYR A 28 -2.62 4.06 -10.37
CA TYR A 28 -1.61 4.54 -9.44
C TYR A 28 -0.21 4.60 -10.08
N MET A 29 0.18 3.54 -10.79
CA MET A 29 1.47 3.49 -11.50
C MET A 29 1.57 4.54 -12.62
N ASN A 30 0.48 4.81 -13.34
CA ASN A 30 0.44 5.88 -14.34
C ASN A 30 0.65 7.25 -13.68
N TYR A 31 -0.08 7.53 -12.60
CA TYR A 31 0.10 8.74 -11.80
C TYR A 31 1.55 8.90 -11.34
N TRP A 32 2.14 7.85 -10.76
CA TRP A 32 3.47 7.96 -10.16
C TRP A 32 4.56 8.19 -11.23
N ASN A 33 4.44 7.52 -12.38
CA ASN A 33 5.31 7.77 -13.53
C ASN A 33 5.19 9.21 -14.05
N GLU A 34 3.97 9.75 -14.16
CA GLU A 34 3.74 11.15 -14.55
C GLU A 34 4.29 12.12 -13.51
N TYR A 35 4.10 11.84 -12.23
CA TYR A 35 4.62 12.64 -11.12
C TYR A 35 6.14 12.79 -11.21
N ILE A 36 6.87 11.67 -11.45
CA ILE A 36 8.33 11.69 -11.63
C ILE A 36 8.73 12.49 -12.88
N ARG A 37 8.01 12.34 -14.00
CA ARG A 37 8.29 13.06 -15.25
C ARG A 37 8.03 14.57 -15.14
N ASN A 38 7.10 14.97 -14.28
CA ASN A 38 6.70 16.35 -14.06
C ASN A 38 7.44 17.01 -12.88
N ASP A 39 8.71 16.63 -12.64
CA ASP A 39 9.56 17.19 -11.58
C ASP A 39 8.91 17.09 -10.18
N TYR A 40 8.31 15.93 -9.90
CA TYR A 40 7.64 15.64 -8.62
C TYR A 40 6.48 16.62 -8.32
N ARG A 41 5.69 16.96 -9.35
CA ARG A 41 4.50 17.81 -9.24
C ARG A 41 3.30 17.17 -9.90
N SER A 42 2.13 17.30 -9.28
CA SER A 42 0.86 16.87 -9.86
C SER A 42 -0.29 17.69 -9.30
N SER A 43 -1.28 17.97 -10.14
CA SER A 43 -2.55 18.59 -9.73
C SER A 43 -3.40 17.66 -8.85
N ARG A 44 -3.15 16.35 -8.89
CA ARG A 44 -3.79 15.36 -7.99
C ARG A 44 -3.20 15.37 -6.57
N GLY A 45 -2.15 16.15 -6.33
CA GLY A 45 -1.38 16.16 -5.08
C GLY A 45 -0.39 15.01 -4.98
N CYS A 46 0.17 14.82 -3.79
CA CYS A 46 1.09 13.74 -3.41
C CYS A 46 0.32 12.47 -3.00
N LEU A 47 0.14 11.54 -3.93
CA LEU A 47 -0.57 10.29 -3.69
C LEU A 47 0.41 9.19 -3.27
N TYR A 48 0.07 8.49 -2.19
CA TYR A 48 0.92 7.48 -1.58
C TYR A 48 0.09 6.21 -1.31
N LEU A 49 0.52 5.07 -1.85
CA LEU A 49 -0.09 3.78 -1.59
C LEU A 49 0.30 3.31 -0.18
N LYS A 50 -0.69 3.12 0.70
CA LYS A 50 -0.49 2.77 2.12
C LYS A 50 -1.40 1.64 2.53
N ASP A 51 -0.94 0.77 3.41
CA ASP A 51 -1.75 -0.30 4.00
C ASP A 51 -2.25 -1.34 2.99
N TRP A 52 -1.51 -1.60 1.90
CA TRP A 52 -1.91 -2.61 0.94
C TRP A 52 -1.54 -4.02 1.44
N HIS A 53 -2.56 -4.82 1.69
CA HIS A 53 -2.50 -6.24 2.05
C HIS A 53 -2.15 -7.11 0.83
N LEU A 54 -0.94 -6.94 0.28
CA LEU A 54 -0.52 -7.64 -0.94
C LEU A 54 -0.46 -9.17 -0.70
N SER A 55 0.11 -9.60 0.43
CA SER A 55 0.26 -11.02 0.77
C SER A 55 -1.09 -11.75 0.84
N ARG A 56 -2.12 -11.10 1.40
CA ARG A 56 -3.49 -11.65 1.42
C ARG A 56 -4.21 -11.55 0.09
N ALA A 57 -3.97 -10.49 -0.69
CA ALA A 57 -4.58 -10.34 -2.02
C ALA A 57 -4.03 -11.38 -3.02
N PHE A 58 -2.79 -11.82 -2.84
CA PHE A 58 -2.09 -12.77 -3.72
C PHE A 58 -1.29 -13.80 -2.90
N PRO A 59 -1.96 -14.73 -2.21
CA PRO A 59 -1.28 -15.69 -1.31
C PRO A 59 -0.36 -16.66 -2.05
N GLU A 60 -0.59 -16.91 -3.34
CA GLU A 60 0.22 -17.82 -4.16
C GLU A 60 1.58 -17.24 -4.59
N GLU A 61 1.79 -15.93 -4.44
CA GLU A 61 2.98 -15.23 -4.95
C GLU A 61 4.14 -15.20 -3.93
N ASP A 62 3.96 -15.74 -2.71
CA ASP A 62 4.95 -15.81 -1.62
C ASP A 62 5.84 -14.55 -1.49
N VAL A 63 5.18 -13.39 -1.45
CA VAL A 63 5.84 -12.07 -1.56
C VAL A 63 6.46 -11.58 -0.25
N TYR A 64 6.26 -12.29 0.86
CA TYR A 64 6.66 -11.85 2.20
C TYR A 64 7.27 -12.99 3.01
N THR A 65 8.49 -12.80 3.48
CA THR A 65 9.15 -13.71 4.43
C THR A 65 9.50 -12.95 5.70
N THR A 66 9.07 -13.46 6.84
CA THR A 66 9.40 -12.89 8.15
C THR A 66 10.88 -13.12 8.47
N PRO A 67 11.67 -12.08 8.76
CA PRO A 67 13.06 -12.27 9.18
C PRO A 67 13.13 -13.04 10.50
N VAL A 68 14.19 -13.82 10.70
CA VAL A 68 14.33 -14.77 11.83
C VAL A 68 14.06 -14.17 13.21
N TYR A 69 14.42 -12.91 13.44
CA TYR A 69 14.23 -12.26 14.74
C TYR A 69 12.81 -11.73 14.97
N PHE A 70 11.96 -11.75 13.95
CA PHE A 70 10.56 -11.32 14.00
C PHE A 70 9.60 -12.51 13.86
N THR A 71 10.08 -13.76 13.87
CA THR A 71 9.21 -14.92 13.68
C THR A 71 8.28 -15.19 14.85
N SER A 72 8.53 -14.62 16.04
CA SER A 72 7.58 -14.63 17.14
C SER A 72 6.57 -13.49 16.95
N ASP A 73 5.71 -13.65 15.96
CA ASP A 73 4.68 -12.68 15.58
C ASP A 73 3.31 -13.30 15.83
N TRP A 74 2.88 -13.24 17.08
CA TRP A 74 1.59 -13.78 17.51
C TRP A 74 0.40 -13.21 16.72
N LEU A 75 0.50 -11.97 16.24
CA LEU A 75 -0.60 -11.33 15.53
C LEU A 75 -0.77 -11.93 14.13
N ASN A 76 0.32 -12.03 13.36
CA ASN A 76 0.25 -12.68 12.05
C ASN A 76 0.00 -14.19 12.18
N GLU A 77 0.52 -14.86 13.20
CA GLU A 77 0.19 -16.27 13.48
C GLU A 77 -1.32 -16.49 13.69
N TYR A 78 -1.97 -15.60 14.46
CA TYR A 78 -3.41 -15.65 14.67
C TYR A 78 -4.19 -15.44 13.36
N TRP A 79 -3.78 -14.44 12.55
CA TRP A 79 -4.46 -14.14 11.29
C TRP A 79 -4.26 -15.21 10.23
N ASP A 80 -3.07 -15.81 10.16
CA ASP A 80 -2.78 -16.95 9.28
C ASP A 80 -3.66 -18.16 9.63
N ALA A 81 -3.91 -18.41 10.91
CA ALA A 81 -4.76 -19.51 11.36
C ALA A 81 -6.24 -19.35 10.97
N ILE A 82 -6.73 -18.10 10.86
CA ILE A 82 -8.12 -17.80 10.51
C ILE A 82 -8.28 -17.52 9.01
N GLY A 83 -7.23 -17.04 8.34
CA GLY A 83 -7.22 -16.78 6.90
C GLY A 83 -8.08 -15.60 6.45
N VAL A 84 -8.36 -14.64 7.33
CA VAL A 84 -9.24 -13.49 7.04
C VAL A 84 -8.47 -12.21 6.72
N ASP A 85 -7.33 -12.00 7.39
CA ASP A 85 -6.54 -10.78 7.27
C ASP A 85 -5.04 -11.07 7.36
N ASP A 86 -4.22 -10.03 7.28
CA ASP A 86 -2.78 -10.06 7.55
C ASP A 86 -2.31 -8.70 8.06
N TYR A 87 -1.22 -8.68 8.82
CA TYR A 87 -0.54 -7.45 9.23
C TYR A 87 0.78 -7.30 8.48
N ARG A 88 0.74 -7.46 7.14
CA ARG A 88 1.89 -7.37 6.22
C ARG A 88 1.57 -6.37 5.11
N PHE A 89 1.92 -5.13 5.36
CA PHE A 89 1.54 -4.01 4.50
C PHE A 89 2.62 -3.65 3.49
N VAL A 90 2.18 -3.32 2.27
CA VAL A 90 3.01 -2.68 1.24
C VAL A 90 2.77 -1.18 1.23
N TYR A 91 3.87 -0.43 1.15
CA TYR A 91 3.90 1.02 1.06
C TYR A 91 4.70 1.43 -0.17
N MET A 92 4.13 2.30 -1.00
CA MET A 92 4.80 2.79 -2.21
C MET A 92 4.43 4.25 -2.45
N GLY A 93 5.38 5.05 -2.92
CA GLY A 93 5.07 6.41 -3.31
C GLY A 93 6.27 7.30 -3.57
N PRO A 94 5.99 8.52 -4.05
CA PRO A 94 7.03 9.49 -4.34
C PRO A 94 7.79 9.89 -3.08
N LYS A 95 9.00 10.41 -3.28
CA LYS A 95 9.76 11.07 -2.22
C LYS A 95 8.94 12.28 -1.73
N GLY A 96 8.70 12.33 -0.42
CA GLY A 96 8.14 13.49 0.29
C GLY A 96 9.19 14.51 0.68
#